data_AF-A0A3B3TJJ6-F1
#
_entry.id   AF-A0A3B3TJJ6-F1
#
_cell.length_a   1.000
_cell.length_b   1.000
_cell.length_c   1.000
_cell.angle_alpha   90.00
_cell.angle_beta   90.00
_cell.angle_gamma   90.00
#
_symmetry.space_group_name_H-M   'P 1'
#
loop_
_entity.id
_entity.type
_entity.pdbx_description
1 polymer ?
#
loop_
_entity_poly.entity_id
_entity_poly.type
_entity_poly.pdbx_seq_one_letter_code
_entity_poly.pdbx_strand_id
1 'polypeptide(L)'
;MRSRGGCRSSAGLSAVRSCLLLLFIHMSAPVEARRVRGGRAQTRRVQQQQTPEQQRVEGPESFPLDFTAVESNMDNFMVQVKNLAQSLYPCSAQKLDQDMKLHLLSNLSVTCNDGSSAGFYIKESKGSRRWLLFLEGGWYCFNKQTCSSRYETMRNLMSSTKWPQSRRGTGILSPEPEENPHWWNANMVFIPYCSSDVWSGATPKTEHSDYAFMGSLIIKEVVKELLTKGLDKAKVLLLAGSSAGGTGVLLNVDRVAEQLQAASHRGVQVRGLVDSGWFLDNKQYKATDCLDTVSCAPTEAIKRGVRYWGGLVPESCRQAHVEEEWSCFFGYKVYPTLKSPVFMVQWLFDEAQLTVDNIHLTGQPLHEAQWRYIQNLGQELRSTLRDVPATFAPACLSHELITRTHWMDIQVKGTSLPRALHCWDRSLQSTNSSHGLKKHRTPPSRGCPLHLVDSCPWPHCNPSCPTIRDQLTGQEMSVVQFLKHMGFDVQKMAQQQGMDAKRLLGMLSNGS
;
A
#
# COMPACT_ATOMS: atom_id res chain seq x y z
N MET A 1 18.00 49.11 42.07
CA MET A 1 19.20 49.90 42.45
C MET A 1 20.16 49.98 41.26
N ARG A 2 20.76 51.17 41.06
CA ARG A 2 21.78 51.58 40.06
C ARG A 2 22.86 50.51 39.81
N SER A 3 23.23 50.15 38.57
CA SER A 3 24.03 50.87 37.54
C SER A 3 25.56 50.78 37.69
N ARG A 4 26.22 50.51 36.55
CA ARG A 4 27.64 50.72 36.13
C ARG A 4 28.60 49.53 36.30
N GLY A 5 29.46 49.18 35.34
CA GLY A 5 29.80 49.88 34.08
C GLY A 5 30.68 49.04 33.14
N GLY A 6 30.79 49.51 31.88
CA GLY A 6 31.68 48.99 30.83
C GLY A 6 33.16 49.31 31.08
N CYS A 7 34.10 49.28 30.14
CA CYS A 7 34.10 49.20 28.68
C CYS A 7 35.60 49.09 28.30
N ARG A 8 35.98 48.41 27.20
CA ARG A 8 37.03 48.89 26.28
C ARG A 8 37.16 48.01 25.03
N SER A 9 37.39 48.71 23.93
CA SER A 9 37.45 48.30 22.53
C SER A 9 38.90 48.44 22.02
N SER A 10 39.28 47.68 21.00
CA SER A 10 40.14 48.18 19.92
C SER A 10 39.90 47.42 18.62
N ALA A 11 39.84 48.19 17.54
CA ALA A 11 39.58 47.80 16.15
C ALA A 11 40.90 47.57 15.36
N GLY A 12 40.81 47.00 14.15
CA GLY A 12 41.90 47.01 13.19
C GLY A 12 41.60 46.26 11.88
N LEU A 13 41.62 46.99 10.76
CA LEU A 13 41.22 46.67 9.38
C LEU A 13 42.26 45.84 8.55
N SER A 14 41.80 45.40 7.37
CA SER A 14 42.50 45.39 6.05
C SER A 14 43.38 44.17 5.71
N ALA A 15 43.50 43.63 4.49
CA ALA A 15 42.79 43.67 3.20
C ALA A 15 43.56 42.70 2.24
N VAL A 16 42.83 42.07 1.30
CA VAL A 16 43.18 41.85 -0.14
C VAL A 16 44.59 41.32 -0.53
N ARG A 17 44.68 40.15 -1.21
CA ARG A 17 45.00 40.01 -2.67
C ARG A 17 45.20 38.55 -3.16
N SER A 18 44.76 38.35 -4.40
CA SER A 18 44.84 37.19 -5.31
C SER A 18 46.25 36.78 -5.76
N CYS A 19 46.41 35.55 -6.27
CA CYS A 19 46.66 35.19 -7.70
C CYS A 19 47.46 33.89 -7.93
N LEU A 20 46.95 33.04 -8.86
CA LEU A 20 47.63 32.33 -9.99
C LEU A 20 48.71 31.25 -9.63
N LEU A 21 49.03 30.16 -10.36
CA LEU A 21 48.95 29.67 -11.76
C LEU A 21 49.60 28.23 -11.73
N LEU A 22 49.15 27.13 -12.37
CA LEU A 22 49.46 26.56 -13.71
C LEU A 22 49.22 25.01 -13.60
N LEU A 23 48.43 24.29 -14.42
CA LEU A 23 48.58 23.84 -15.82
C LEU A 23 49.73 22.84 -16.09
N PHE A 24 49.40 21.62 -16.55
CA PHE A 24 49.95 21.01 -17.77
C PHE A 24 49.10 19.81 -18.27
N ILE A 25 49.01 19.72 -19.60
CA ILE A 25 48.21 18.83 -20.47
C ILE A 25 49.17 18.00 -21.35
N HIS A 26 48.70 16.83 -21.83
CA HIS A 26 48.91 16.19 -23.17
C HIS A 26 49.67 14.83 -23.14
N MET A 27 49.48 13.82 -24.00
CA MET A 27 48.58 13.47 -25.13
C MET A 27 48.89 12.02 -25.61
N SER A 28 47.90 11.38 -26.26
CA SER A 28 47.96 10.50 -27.46
C SER A 28 48.65 9.11 -27.49
N ALA A 29 47.89 8.14 -28.05
CA ALA A 29 48.25 6.83 -28.62
C ALA A 29 48.86 6.96 -30.06
N PRO A 30 48.92 5.95 -30.99
CA PRO A 30 48.85 4.46 -30.98
C PRO A 30 49.98 3.82 -31.87
N VAL A 31 49.91 2.51 -32.26
CA VAL A 31 50.20 1.94 -33.61
C VAL A 31 50.27 0.39 -33.64
N GLU A 32 49.81 -0.17 -34.76
CA GLU A 32 49.51 -1.56 -35.14
C GLU A 32 50.63 -2.42 -35.78
N ALA A 33 50.32 -3.73 -35.83
CA ALA A 33 50.52 -4.71 -36.92
C ALA A 33 51.89 -5.36 -37.24
N ARG A 34 51.89 -6.72 -37.31
CA ARG A 34 52.27 -7.48 -38.53
C ARG A 34 51.87 -8.96 -38.50
N ARG A 35 51.25 -9.42 -39.60
CA ARG A 35 51.01 -10.80 -40.04
C ARG A 35 52.26 -11.41 -40.68
N VAL A 36 52.44 -12.75 -40.59
CA VAL A 36 53.01 -13.60 -41.68
C VAL A 36 52.33 -14.98 -41.70
N ARG A 37 52.15 -15.51 -42.92
CA ARG A 37 51.49 -16.75 -43.37
C ARG A 37 52.45 -17.95 -43.50
N GLY A 38 51.87 -19.17 -43.54
CA GLY A 38 52.41 -20.39 -44.21
C GLY A 38 52.53 -21.57 -43.24
N GLY A 39 52.13 -22.81 -43.50
CA GLY A 39 51.70 -23.53 -44.70
C GLY A 39 51.11 -24.90 -44.30
N ARG A 40 50.76 -25.71 -45.30
CA ARG A 40 49.77 -26.81 -45.30
C ARG A 40 50.37 -28.20 -44.96
N ALA A 41 49.58 -29.00 -44.23
CA ALA A 41 49.36 -30.46 -44.30
C ALA A 41 50.52 -31.48 -44.21
N GLN A 42 50.44 -32.39 -43.23
CA GLN A 42 50.38 -33.84 -43.48
C GLN A 42 49.96 -34.66 -42.24
N THR A 43 49.42 -35.84 -42.54
CA THR A 43 48.58 -36.73 -41.74
C THR A 43 49.35 -37.82 -41.00
N ARG A 44 48.70 -38.35 -39.96
CA ARG A 44 48.70 -39.74 -39.42
C ARG A 44 49.59 -40.12 -38.22
N ARG A 45 48.82 -40.55 -37.19
CA ARG A 45 48.99 -41.66 -36.23
C ARG A 45 50.03 -41.51 -35.12
N VAL A 46 49.54 -41.19 -33.92
CA VAL A 46 50.08 -41.72 -32.65
C VAL A 46 48.91 -42.05 -31.71
N GLN A 47 49.13 -43.08 -30.90
CA GLN A 47 48.25 -43.80 -30.00
C GLN A 47 47.46 -42.93 -28.99
N GLN A 48 46.26 -43.42 -28.65
CA GLN A 48 45.47 -42.97 -27.50
C GLN A 48 46.17 -43.35 -26.19
N GLN A 49 46.51 -42.35 -25.39
CA GLN A 49 46.74 -42.51 -23.96
C GLN A 49 46.25 -41.24 -23.23
N GLN A 50 45.20 -41.44 -22.43
CA GLN A 50 44.77 -40.68 -21.24
C GLN A 50 44.73 -39.13 -21.30
N THR A 51 43.52 -38.58 -21.28
CA THR A 51 43.21 -37.17 -20.96
C THR A 51 42.89 -37.01 -19.47
N PRO A 52 43.39 -35.96 -18.79
CA PRO A 52 42.86 -35.48 -17.52
C PRO A 52 41.78 -34.40 -17.73
N GLU A 53 40.71 -34.54 -16.93
CA GLU A 53 39.88 -33.53 -16.26
C GLU A 53 39.51 -32.22 -16.99
N GLN A 54 38.23 -32.10 -17.34
CA GLN A 54 37.52 -30.83 -17.41
C GLN A 54 36.49 -30.76 -16.27
N GLN A 55 36.72 -29.81 -15.35
CA GLN A 55 35.80 -29.42 -14.28
C GLN A 55 34.46 -28.98 -14.87
N ARG A 56 33.39 -29.66 -14.45
CA ARG A 56 32.00 -29.29 -14.71
C ARG A 56 31.52 -28.45 -13.52
N VAL A 57 31.07 -27.24 -13.80
CA VAL A 57 30.39 -26.37 -12.83
C VAL A 57 29.06 -27.02 -12.45
N GLU A 58 28.91 -27.39 -11.18
CA GLU A 58 27.67 -27.93 -10.61
C GLU A 58 26.61 -26.82 -10.52
N GLY A 59 25.44 -27.07 -11.14
CA GLY A 59 24.21 -26.33 -10.85
C GLY A 59 23.55 -26.85 -9.58
N PRO A 60 22.57 -26.12 -9.00
CA PRO A 60 21.94 -26.54 -7.76
C PRO A 60 21.13 -27.82 -8.00
N GLU A 61 21.54 -28.91 -7.35
CA GLU A 61 20.81 -30.18 -7.33
C GLU A 61 19.43 -29.98 -6.72
N SER A 62 18.37 -30.19 -7.51
CA SER A 62 17.02 -30.30 -7.00
C SER A 62 16.76 -31.76 -6.63
N PHE A 63 16.67 -32.06 -5.33
CA PHE A 63 16.22 -33.36 -4.85
C PHE A 63 14.68 -33.43 -4.92
N PRO A 64 14.09 -34.36 -5.68
CA PRO A 64 12.66 -34.63 -5.56
C PRO A 64 12.42 -35.37 -4.24
N LEU A 65 11.67 -34.77 -3.33
CA LEU A 65 11.21 -35.44 -2.12
C LEU A 65 10.01 -36.32 -2.48
N ASP A 66 10.18 -37.64 -2.32
CA ASP A 66 9.13 -38.63 -2.46
C ASP A 66 8.30 -38.68 -1.17
N PHE A 67 7.00 -38.37 -1.27
CA PHE A 67 6.07 -38.27 -0.15
C PHE A 67 5.16 -39.50 0.00
N THR A 68 5.40 -40.56 -0.78
CA THR A 68 4.60 -41.80 -0.73
C THR A 68 4.64 -42.49 0.65
N ALA A 69 5.62 -42.18 1.50
CA ALA A 69 5.76 -42.76 2.84
C ALA A 69 4.99 -42.04 3.97
N VAL A 70 4.24 -40.95 3.71
CA VAL A 70 3.71 -40.06 4.77
C VAL A 70 2.18 -39.96 4.81
N GLU A 71 1.44 -40.76 4.04
CA GLU A 71 -0.03 -40.67 3.97
C GLU A 71 -0.75 -40.96 5.30
N SER A 72 -0.11 -41.64 6.25
CA SER A 72 -0.72 -41.98 7.55
C SER A 72 -0.36 -41.04 8.71
N ASN A 73 0.52 -40.04 8.54
CA ASN A 73 0.97 -39.20 9.67
C ASN A 73 1.36 -37.76 9.30
N MET A 74 0.56 -37.15 8.43
CA MET A 74 0.82 -35.83 7.84
C MET A 74 0.91 -34.70 8.87
N ASP A 75 0.14 -34.77 9.95
CA ASP A 75 0.18 -33.76 11.02
C ASP A 75 1.53 -33.76 11.75
N ASN A 76 2.07 -34.94 12.06
CA ASN A 76 3.35 -35.09 12.74
C ASN A 76 4.52 -34.67 11.84
N PHE A 77 4.42 -34.94 10.54
CA PHE A 77 5.38 -34.46 9.54
C PHE A 77 5.37 -32.94 9.42
N MET A 78 4.20 -32.30 9.35
CA MET A 78 4.10 -30.84 9.30
C MET A 78 4.62 -30.17 10.58
N VAL A 79 4.47 -30.82 11.74
CA VAL A 79 5.10 -30.39 13.00
C VAL A 79 6.63 -30.49 12.90
N GLN A 80 7.18 -31.58 12.36
CA GLN A 80 8.62 -31.73 12.17
C GLN A 80 9.20 -30.72 11.17
N VAL A 81 8.50 -30.44 10.07
CA VAL A 81 8.90 -29.41 9.10
C VAL A 81 8.87 -28.01 9.74
N LYS A 82 7.84 -27.71 10.55
CA LYS A 82 7.79 -26.46 11.33
C LYS A 82 8.94 -26.36 12.32
N ASN A 83 9.23 -27.43 13.06
CA ASN A 83 10.33 -27.47 14.02
C ASN A 83 11.69 -27.31 13.33
N LEU A 84 11.88 -27.93 12.16
CA LEU A 84 13.10 -27.78 11.36
C LEU A 84 13.23 -26.36 10.81
N ALA A 85 12.17 -25.79 10.26
CA ALA A 85 12.15 -24.40 9.79
C ALA A 85 12.44 -23.41 10.95
N GLN A 86 11.84 -23.62 12.12
CA GLN A 86 12.09 -22.83 13.33
C GLN A 86 13.50 -23.02 13.88
N SER A 87 14.10 -24.20 13.73
CA SER A 87 15.48 -24.46 14.16
C SER A 87 16.52 -23.88 13.20
N LEU A 88 16.19 -23.79 11.92
CA LEU A 88 17.06 -23.21 10.88
C LEU A 88 16.91 -21.68 10.77
N TYR A 89 15.77 -21.11 11.21
CA TYR A 89 15.52 -19.67 11.19
C TYR A 89 16.62 -18.87 11.93
N PRO A 90 17.03 -19.21 13.18
CA PRO A 90 18.10 -18.51 13.89
C PRO A 90 19.47 -18.60 13.21
N CYS A 91 19.76 -19.70 12.51
CA CYS A 91 21.01 -19.90 11.78
C CYS A 91 21.12 -19.02 10.53
N SER A 92 19.97 -18.55 9.99
CA SER A 92 19.90 -17.59 8.89
C SER A 92 19.64 -16.15 9.33
N ALA A 93 19.04 -15.94 10.51
CA ALA A 93 18.61 -14.63 11.01
C ALA A 93 19.74 -13.78 11.64
N GLN A 94 20.92 -14.36 11.92
CA GLN A 94 22.05 -13.56 12.37
C GLN A 94 22.61 -12.71 11.21
N LYS A 95 22.19 -11.43 11.16
CA LYS A 95 22.55 -10.34 10.23
C LYS A 95 21.78 -10.20 8.90
N LEU A 96 20.51 -10.59 8.79
CA LEU A 96 19.69 -10.02 7.71
C LEU A 96 19.11 -8.67 8.13
N ASP A 97 19.54 -7.63 7.40
CA ASP A 97 18.90 -6.32 7.45
C ASP A 97 17.44 -6.47 7.01
N GLN A 98 16.53 -6.42 7.99
CA GLN A 98 15.12 -6.67 7.75
C GLN A 98 14.38 -5.44 7.22
N ASP A 99 15.00 -4.26 7.30
CA ASP A 99 14.38 -3.01 6.90
C ASP A 99 14.42 -2.82 5.38
N MET A 100 13.38 -2.17 4.87
CA MET A 100 13.39 -1.62 3.51
C MET A 100 14.32 -0.40 3.46
N LYS A 101 15.11 -0.26 2.39
CA LYS A 101 16.05 0.86 2.21
C LYS A 101 15.50 1.91 1.27
N LEU A 102 15.73 3.17 1.60
CA LEU A 102 15.30 4.31 0.79
C LEU A 102 16.09 4.38 -0.52
N HIS A 103 15.38 4.54 -1.62
CA HIS A 103 15.89 4.92 -2.93
C HIS A 103 15.14 6.16 -3.42
N LEU A 104 15.84 7.27 -3.58
CA LEU A 104 15.31 8.43 -4.29
C LEU A 104 15.31 8.15 -5.79
N LEU A 105 14.30 8.66 -6.50
CA LEU A 105 14.21 8.51 -7.93
C LEU A 105 15.41 9.18 -8.62
N SER A 106 15.96 8.48 -9.61
CA SER A 106 17.03 8.97 -10.48
C SER A 106 16.54 10.09 -11.39
N ASN A 107 15.26 10.03 -11.79
CA ASN A 107 14.62 11.09 -12.56
C ASN A 107 14.22 12.26 -11.63
N LEU A 108 15.10 13.26 -11.52
CA LEU A 108 14.91 14.43 -10.66
C LEU A 108 13.72 15.33 -11.06
N SER A 109 13.11 15.12 -12.24
CA SER A 109 11.91 15.85 -12.64
C SER A 109 10.64 15.35 -11.96
N VAL A 110 10.67 14.18 -11.33
CA VAL A 110 9.52 13.59 -10.60
C VAL A 110 9.69 13.84 -9.10
N THR A 111 8.94 14.81 -8.60
CA THR A 111 9.18 15.39 -7.28
C THR A 111 7.99 15.22 -6.33
N CYS A 112 8.26 15.34 -5.03
CA CYS A 112 7.28 15.65 -4.00
C CYS A 112 6.71 17.07 -4.18
N ASN A 113 5.72 17.46 -3.37
CA ASN A 113 5.06 18.76 -3.45
C ASN A 113 6.04 19.94 -3.42
N ASP A 114 7.06 19.89 -2.55
CA ASP A 114 8.02 21.00 -2.40
C ASP A 114 9.10 21.09 -3.50
N GLY A 115 9.21 20.07 -4.35
CA GLY A 115 10.23 19.94 -5.39
C GLY A 115 11.40 19.03 -5.03
N SER A 116 11.44 18.46 -3.81
CA SER A 116 12.40 17.42 -3.45
C SER A 116 12.13 16.12 -4.24
N SER A 117 13.17 15.35 -4.56
CA SER A 117 13.02 14.10 -5.32
C SER A 117 12.10 13.13 -4.57
N ALA A 118 11.09 12.59 -5.26
CA ALA A 118 10.31 11.49 -4.71
C ALA A 118 11.17 10.21 -4.66
N GLY A 119 10.62 9.14 -4.08
CA GLY A 119 11.36 7.89 -3.90
C GLY A 119 10.50 6.77 -3.35
N PHE A 120 11.14 5.66 -3.05
CA PHE A 120 10.51 4.47 -2.50
C PHE A 120 11.48 3.74 -1.57
N TYR A 121 10.95 2.98 -0.63
CA TYR A 121 11.72 2.03 0.15
C TYR A 121 11.58 0.64 -0.47
N ILE A 122 12.65 -0.14 -0.52
CA ILE A 122 12.61 -1.52 -1.03
C ILE A 122 13.30 -2.51 -0.11
N LYS A 123 12.71 -3.70 0.03
CA LYS A 123 13.38 -4.91 0.49
C LYS A 123 13.24 -5.99 -0.59
N GLU A 124 14.37 -6.37 -1.16
CA GLU A 124 14.42 -7.39 -2.21
C GLU A 124 14.36 -8.80 -1.58
N SER A 125 13.63 -9.70 -2.22
CA SER A 125 13.66 -11.14 -1.93
C SER A 125 14.16 -11.88 -3.18
N LYS A 126 15.46 -12.19 -3.18
CA LYS A 126 16.13 -12.89 -4.28
C LYS A 126 15.54 -14.31 -4.40
N GLY A 127 14.78 -14.54 -5.46
CA GLY A 127 14.08 -15.81 -5.72
C GLY A 127 12.55 -15.69 -5.72
N SER A 128 12.02 -14.63 -5.11
CA SER A 128 10.59 -14.33 -5.18
C SER A 128 10.23 -13.63 -6.48
N ARG A 129 9.18 -14.11 -7.14
CA ARG A 129 8.56 -13.45 -8.31
C ARG A 129 7.28 -12.71 -7.95
N ARG A 130 7.04 -12.49 -6.66
CA ARG A 130 5.92 -11.68 -6.15
C ARG A 130 6.47 -10.31 -5.75
N TRP A 131 5.77 -9.27 -6.15
CA TRP A 131 6.08 -7.89 -5.83
C TRP A 131 4.86 -7.25 -5.17
N LEU A 132 5.07 -6.55 -4.06
CA LEU A 132 4.05 -5.78 -3.38
C LEU A 132 4.51 -4.32 -3.33
N LEU A 133 3.81 -3.45 -4.05
CA LEU A 133 4.03 -2.00 -4.04
C LEU A 133 2.93 -1.38 -3.21
N PHE A 134 3.27 -0.79 -2.07
CA PHE A 134 2.33 -0.15 -1.17
C PHE A 134 2.35 1.37 -1.33
N LEU A 135 1.18 1.96 -1.53
CA LEU A 135 0.94 3.40 -1.59
C LEU A 135 0.51 3.89 -0.20
N GLU A 136 1.31 4.78 0.39
CA GLU A 136 0.95 5.44 1.65
C GLU A 136 -0.28 6.37 1.46
N GLY A 137 -1.05 6.51 2.53
CA GLY A 137 -2.19 7.42 2.62
C GLY A 137 -1.86 8.72 3.35
N GLY A 138 -2.90 9.40 3.84
CA GLY A 138 -2.75 10.59 4.67
C GLY A 138 -3.37 11.86 4.07
N TRP A 139 -4.66 11.81 3.73
CA TRP A 139 -5.44 12.98 3.27
C TRP A 139 -4.88 13.62 1.99
N TYR A 140 -5.19 14.90 1.76
CA TYR A 140 -4.81 15.67 0.57
C TYR A 140 -4.92 17.17 0.88
N CYS A 141 -4.58 18.02 -0.08
CA CYS A 141 -4.88 19.45 -0.03
C CYS A 141 -5.31 19.91 -1.43
N PHE A 142 -6.32 20.78 -1.54
CA PHE A 142 -7.00 21.07 -2.82
C PHE A 142 -6.94 22.54 -3.24
N ASN A 143 -6.20 23.38 -2.50
CA ASN A 143 -5.91 24.76 -2.86
C ASN A 143 -4.63 25.24 -2.14
N LYS A 144 -4.15 26.44 -2.50
CA LYS A 144 -2.94 27.02 -1.91
C LYS A 144 -3.00 27.08 -0.38
N GLN A 145 -4.10 27.56 0.19
CA GLN A 145 -4.25 27.73 1.64
C GLN A 145 -4.16 26.40 2.41
N THR A 146 -4.92 25.39 1.98
CA THR A 146 -4.91 24.06 2.59
C THR A 146 -3.55 23.37 2.42
N CYS A 147 -2.87 23.56 1.28
CA CYS A 147 -1.53 23.01 1.06
C CYS A 147 -0.47 23.73 1.90
N SER A 148 -0.56 25.05 2.07
CA SER A 148 0.36 25.79 2.96
C SER A 148 0.20 25.35 4.42
N SER A 149 -1.03 25.23 4.91
CA SER A 149 -1.30 24.70 6.26
C SER A 149 -0.78 23.27 6.43
N ARG A 150 -0.99 22.41 5.43
CA ARG A 150 -0.46 21.04 5.41
C ARG A 150 1.07 21.02 5.40
N TYR A 151 1.72 21.92 4.67
CA TYR A 151 3.18 21.99 4.61
C TYR A 151 3.80 22.40 5.96
N GLU A 152 3.12 23.27 6.71
CA GLU A 152 3.53 23.70 8.05
C GLU A 152 3.34 22.59 9.10
N THR A 153 2.24 21.84 9.02
CA THR A 153 1.83 20.88 10.06
C THR A 153 2.20 19.42 9.77
N MET A 154 2.35 19.05 8.49
CA MET A 154 2.52 17.66 8.02
C MET A 154 3.56 17.57 6.88
N ARG A 155 4.70 18.26 7.05
CA ARG A 155 5.74 18.37 6.01
C ARG A 155 6.27 17.04 5.47
N ASN A 156 6.26 15.98 6.28
CA ASN A 156 6.68 14.63 5.89
C ASN A 156 5.82 14.03 4.77
N LEU A 157 4.58 14.51 4.60
CA LEU A 157 3.67 14.12 3.52
C LEU A 157 3.72 15.07 2.30
N MET A 158 4.74 15.93 2.24
CA MET A 158 4.92 16.92 1.17
C MET A 158 6.39 17.08 0.72
N SER A 159 7.32 16.37 1.37
CA SER A 159 8.77 16.50 1.18
C SER A 159 9.50 15.22 1.53
N SER A 160 10.51 14.86 0.76
CA SER A 160 11.41 13.74 1.05
C SER A 160 12.63 14.12 1.89
N THR A 161 12.84 15.41 2.16
CA THR A 161 14.06 15.94 2.81
C THR A 161 14.38 15.37 4.19
N LYS A 162 13.38 14.83 4.90
CA LYS A 162 13.52 14.25 6.23
C LYS A 162 13.21 12.74 6.28
N TRP A 163 13.14 12.07 5.13
CA TRP A 163 12.88 10.64 5.10
C TRP A 163 14.07 9.85 5.70
N PRO A 164 13.80 8.89 6.60
CA PRO A 164 14.85 8.04 7.14
C PRO A 164 15.45 7.15 6.05
N GLN A 165 16.71 6.72 6.22
CA GLN A 165 17.39 5.87 5.23
C GLN A 165 16.85 4.43 5.17
N SER A 166 16.17 3.99 6.23
CA SER A 166 15.49 2.70 6.28
C SER A 166 14.12 2.82 6.93
N ARG A 167 13.25 1.86 6.62
CA ARG A 167 11.91 1.73 7.20
C ARG A 167 11.59 0.26 7.42
N ARG A 168 11.13 -0.07 8.62
CA ARG A 168 10.62 -1.40 8.94
C ARG A 168 9.26 -1.62 8.27
N GLY A 169 9.11 -2.76 7.59
CA GLY A 169 7.81 -3.21 7.06
C GLY A 169 6.96 -3.81 8.18
N THR A 170 5.65 -3.52 8.17
CA THR A 170 4.66 -4.02 9.14
C THR A 170 3.41 -4.51 8.40
N GLY A 171 2.62 -5.34 9.08
CA GLY A 171 1.45 -6.00 8.50
C GLY A 171 1.82 -6.78 7.24
N ILE A 172 1.14 -6.48 6.13
CA ILE A 172 1.37 -7.10 4.82
C ILE A 172 2.76 -6.81 4.23
N LEU A 173 3.47 -5.79 4.72
CA LEU A 173 4.86 -5.47 4.34
C LEU A 173 5.89 -6.13 5.26
N SER A 174 5.46 -6.79 6.34
CA SER A 174 6.37 -7.44 7.27
C SER A 174 7.07 -8.61 6.59
N PRO A 175 8.39 -8.77 6.79
CA PRO A 175 9.11 -9.94 6.33
C PRO A 175 9.02 -11.14 7.27
N GLU A 176 8.37 -10.99 8.41
CA GLU A 176 8.19 -12.06 9.39
C GLU A 176 6.97 -12.91 9.00
N PRO A 177 7.10 -14.23 8.81
CA PRO A 177 5.98 -15.13 8.54
C PRO A 177 4.89 -15.09 9.62
N GLU A 178 5.27 -14.80 10.86
CA GLU A 178 4.37 -14.71 12.01
C GLU A 178 3.44 -13.50 11.89
N GLU A 179 3.87 -12.41 11.26
CA GLU A 179 3.06 -11.21 11.03
C GLU A 179 2.44 -11.20 9.62
N ASN A 180 3.08 -11.86 8.65
CA ASN A 180 2.68 -11.88 7.25
C ASN A 180 2.69 -13.30 6.66
N PRO A 181 1.69 -14.14 6.97
CA PRO A 181 1.77 -15.58 6.74
C PRO A 181 1.90 -16.01 5.27
N HIS A 182 1.46 -15.17 4.33
CA HIS A 182 1.38 -15.55 2.91
C HIS A 182 2.31 -14.76 1.99
N TRP A 183 2.60 -13.50 2.33
CA TRP A 183 3.37 -12.59 1.48
C TRP A 183 4.74 -12.20 2.05
N TRP A 184 5.13 -12.68 3.24
CA TRP A 184 6.39 -12.29 3.92
C TRP A 184 7.64 -12.34 3.04
N ASN A 185 7.70 -13.30 2.11
CA ASN A 185 8.84 -13.48 1.21
C ASN A 185 8.67 -12.79 -0.17
N ALA A 186 7.78 -11.80 -0.30
CA ALA A 186 7.67 -10.99 -1.51
C ALA A 186 8.80 -9.94 -1.58
N ASN A 187 9.02 -9.36 -2.76
CA ASN A 187 9.74 -8.10 -2.87
C ASN A 187 8.82 -6.99 -2.35
N MET A 188 9.22 -6.33 -1.26
CA MET A 188 8.40 -5.32 -0.60
C MET A 188 8.85 -3.94 -1.04
N VAL A 189 7.91 -3.11 -1.48
CA VAL A 189 8.13 -1.72 -1.85
C VAL A 189 7.13 -0.85 -1.11
N PHE A 190 7.61 0.16 -0.41
CA PHE A 190 6.79 1.19 0.22
C PHE A 190 7.04 2.52 -0.49
N ILE A 191 6.00 3.13 -1.06
CA ILE A 191 6.08 4.40 -1.76
C ILE A 191 5.46 5.47 -0.85
N PRO A 192 6.28 6.34 -0.23
CA PRO A 192 5.75 7.35 0.68
C PRO A 192 4.92 8.38 -0.08
N TYR A 193 3.88 8.87 0.58
CA TYR A 193 2.95 9.82 -0.01
C TYR A 193 3.42 11.25 0.24
N CYS A 194 4.02 11.85 -0.80
CA CYS A 194 4.51 13.23 -0.74
C CYS A 194 3.92 14.17 -1.78
N SER A 195 2.81 13.76 -2.41
CA SER A 195 2.18 14.48 -3.52
C SER A 195 0.85 15.12 -3.17
N SER A 196 0.22 14.79 -2.03
CA SER A 196 -1.02 15.44 -1.53
C SER A 196 -2.21 15.46 -2.51
N ASP A 197 -2.20 14.59 -3.52
CA ASP A 197 -3.11 14.56 -4.68
C ASP A 197 -3.85 13.23 -4.86
N VAL A 198 -3.90 12.39 -3.82
CA VAL A 198 -4.52 11.06 -3.84
C VAL A 198 -3.95 10.19 -4.98
N TRP A 199 -2.65 10.36 -5.25
CA TRP A 199 -1.94 9.64 -6.31
C TRP A 199 -2.46 9.90 -7.74
N SER A 200 -3.19 11.00 -7.95
CA SER A 200 -3.80 11.32 -9.24
C SER A 200 -3.00 12.33 -10.07
N GLY A 201 -2.21 13.20 -9.43
CA GLY A 201 -1.63 14.36 -10.08
C GLY A 201 -0.58 14.03 -11.14
N ALA A 202 -0.51 14.90 -12.15
CA ALA A 202 0.49 14.89 -13.21
C ALA A 202 1.07 16.29 -13.52
N THR A 203 0.95 17.22 -12.57
CA THR A 203 1.39 18.61 -12.71
C THR A 203 2.73 18.83 -12.02
N PRO A 204 3.82 19.14 -12.74
CA PRO A 204 5.10 19.47 -12.13
C PRO A 204 5.07 20.86 -11.49
N LYS A 205 6.05 21.15 -10.63
CA LYS A 205 6.26 22.51 -10.11
C LYS A 205 6.78 23.42 -11.22
N THR A 206 6.09 24.53 -11.43
CA THR A 206 6.45 25.65 -12.31
C THR A 206 6.76 26.90 -11.49
N GLU A 207 7.29 27.95 -12.12
CA GLU A 207 7.49 29.25 -11.45
C GLU A 207 6.19 29.86 -10.91
N HIS A 208 5.04 29.45 -11.44
CA HIS A 208 3.72 30.03 -11.11
C HIS A 208 2.91 29.12 -10.17
N SER A 209 3.44 27.95 -9.79
CA SER A 209 2.79 27.00 -8.89
C SER A 209 3.65 26.80 -7.63
N ASP A 210 3.06 26.98 -6.45
CA ASP A 210 3.80 26.82 -5.20
C ASP A 210 4.23 25.35 -4.95
N TYR A 211 3.45 24.39 -5.47
CA TYR A 211 3.62 22.95 -5.25
C TYR A 211 3.53 22.14 -6.56
N ALA A 212 4.25 21.02 -6.62
CA ALA A 212 4.05 19.95 -7.61
C ALA A 212 2.95 18.99 -7.15
N PHE A 213 2.19 18.39 -8.08
CA PHE A 213 1.23 17.32 -7.81
C PHE A 213 1.50 16.19 -8.81
N MET A 214 2.33 15.22 -8.41
CA MET A 214 2.91 14.23 -9.33
C MET A 214 2.65 12.78 -8.92
N GLY A 215 1.64 12.52 -8.08
CA GLY A 215 1.40 11.19 -7.51
C GLY A 215 1.29 10.07 -8.57
N SER A 216 0.60 10.31 -9.68
CA SER A 216 0.50 9.31 -10.75
C SER A 216 1.83 9.10 -11.48
N LEU A 217 2.61 10.17 -11.64
CA LEU A 217 3.94 10.13 -12.26
C LEU A 217 4.99 9.49 -11.35
N ILE A 218 4.89 9.65 -10.03
CA ILE A 218 5.72 8.98 -9.04
C ILE A 218 5.54 7.46 -9.18
N ILE A 219 4.30 6.96 -9.19
CA ILE A 219 4.03 5.52 -9.37
C ILE A 219 4.66 5.01 -10.68
N LYS A 220 4.45 5.75 -11.78
CA LYS A 220 4.99 5.41 -13.09
C LYS A 220 6.52 5.30 -13.08
N GLU A 221 7.21 6.27 -12.48
CA GLU A 221 8.67 6.27 -12.43
C GLU A 221 9.21 5.20 -11.48
N VAL A 222 8.56 4.97 -10.32
CA VAL A 222 8.92 3.86 -9.42
C VAL A 222 8.83 2.53 -10.14
N VAL A 223 7.72 2.22 -10.83
CA VAL A 223 7.58 0.98 -11.60
C VAL A 223 8.69 0.83 -12.65
N LYS A 224 9.03 1.93 -13.33
CA LYS A 224 10.11 1.95 -14.32
C LYS A 224 11.48 1.66 -13.71
N GLU A 225 11.81 2.23 -12.56
CA GLU A 225 13.08 1.94 -11.88
C GLU A 225 13.13 0.50 -11.34
N LEU A 226 11.99 0.00 -10.82
CA LEU A 226 11.90 -1.37 -10.31
C LEU A 226 12.09 -2.44 -11.40
N LEU A 227 11.77 -2.14 -12.67
CA LEU A 227 12.09 -3.03 -13.79
C LEU A 227 13.59 -3.34 -13.86
N THR A 228 14.45 -2.37 -13.55
CA THR A 228 15.91 -2.55 -13.50
C THR A 228 16.37 -3.32 -12.25
N LYS A 229 15.50 -3.49 -11.26
CA LYS A 229 15.75 -4.17 -9.98
C LYS A 229 15.10 -5.55 -9.89
N GLY A 230 14.58 -6.09 -11.00
CA GLY A 230 14.06 -7.46 -11.07
C GLY A 230 12.53 -7.57 -11.22
N LEU A 231 11.80 -6.46 -11.29
CA LEU A 231 10.35 -6.48 -11.54
C LEU A 231 10.02 -7.05 -12.94
N ASP A 232 10.96 -6.95 -13.89
CA ASP A 232 10.89 -7.54 -15.22
C ASP A 232 10.62 -9.06 -15.22
N LYS A 233 11.02 -9.75 -14.15
CA LYS A 233 10.89 -11.20 -13.94
C LYS A 233 9.70 -11.58 -13.04
N ALA A 234 8.89 -10.61 -12.63
CA ALA A 234 7.75 -10.85 -11.77
C ALA A 234 6.72 -11.77 -12.43
N LYS A 235 6.01 -12.54 -11.60
CA LYS A 235 4.77 -13.24 -11.99
C LYS A 235 3.55 -12.45 -11.57
N VAL A 236 3.61 -11.82 -10.40
CA VAL A 236 2.53 -11.03 -9.82
C VAL A 236 3.10 -9.72 -9.27
N LEU A 237 2.46 -8.61 -9.62
CA LEU A 237 2.62 -7.30 -8.99
C LEU A 237 1.30 -6.96 -8.31
N LEU A 238 1.30 -6.91 -6.98
CA LEU A 238 0.19 -6.42 -6.19
C LEU A 238 0.42 -4.94 -5.86
N LEU A 239 -0.36 -4.06 -6.46
CA LEU A 239 -0.41 -2.66 -6.08
C LEU A 239 -1.39 -2.54 -4.90
N ALA A 240 -0.87 -2.27 -3.71
CA ALA A 240 -1.63 -2.12 -2.49
C ALA A 240 -1.60 -0.67 -2.02
N GLY A 241 -2.56 -0.26 -1.18
CA GLY A 241 -2.52 1.05 -0.56
C GLY A 241 -3.60 1.22 0.48
N SER A 242 -3.36 2.10 1.45
CA SER A 242 -4.30 2.43 2.53
C SER A 242 -4.77 3.88 2.45
N SER A 243 -6.01 4.14 2.84
CA SER A 243 -6.59 5.50 2.86
C SER A 243 -6.53 6.15 1.47
N ALA A 244 -6.00 7.38 1.36
CA ALA A 244 -5.73 8.03 0.06
C ALA A 244 -4.87 7.16 -0.89
N GLY A 245 -3.97 6.32 -0.35
CA GLY A 245 -3.22 5.33 -1.11
C GLY A 245 -4.11 4.22 -1.67
N GLY A 246 -5.14 3.80 -0.94
CA GLY A 246 -6.14 2.84 -1.40
C GLY A 246 -6.94 3.40 -2.59
N THR A 247 -7.42 4.63 -2.51
CA THR A 247 -8.03 5.31 -3.67
C THR A 247 -7.01 5.46 -4.81
N GLY A 248 -5.74 5.74 -4.48
CA GLY A 248 -4.63 5.76 -5.43
C GLY A 248 -4.44 4.46 -6.20
N VAL A 249 -4.67 3.29 -5.57
CA VAL A 249 -4.67 1.99 -6.25
C VAL A 249 -5.77 1.95 -7.31
N LEU A 250 -7.00 2.32 -6.98
CA LEU A 250 -8.12 2.34 -7.93
C LEU A 250 -7.81 3.24 -9.15
N LEU A 251 -7.16 4.37 -8.92
CA LEU A 251 -6.82 5.34 -9.98
C LEU A 251 -5.63 4.93 -10.85
N ASN A 252 -4.78 4.00 -10.40
CA ASN A 252 -3.50 3.70 -11.05
C ASN A 252 -3.28 2.23 -11.42
N VAL A 253 -4.06 1.27 -10.90
CA VAL A 253 -3.82 -0.17 -11.12
C VAL A 253 -3.79 -0.55 -12.60
N ASP A 254 -4.75 -0.06 -13.39
CA ASP A 254 -4.79 -0.33 -14.82
C ASP A 254 -3.68 0.41 -15.58
N ARG A 255 -3.30 1.61 -15.15
CA ARG A 255 -2.18 2.36 -15.74
C ARG A 255 -0.85 1.64 -15.52
N VAL A 256 -0.64 1.02 -14.36
CA VAL A 256 0.52 0.17 -14.08
C VAL A 256 0.50 -1.09 -14.96
N ALA A 257 -0.67 -1.72 -15.13
CA ALA A 257 -0.82 -2.85 -16.04
C ALA A 257 -0.47 -2.48 -17.49
N GLU A 258 -1.01 -1.36 -17.98
CA GLU A 258 -0.75 -0.83 -19.31
C GLU A 258 0.72 -0.45 -19.51
N GLN A 259 1.36 0.14 -18.49
CA GLN A 259 2.79 0.45 -18.52
C GLN A 259 3.65 -0.81 -18.68
N LEU A 260 3.38 -1.86 -17.92
CA LEU A 260 4.12 -3.13 -18.02
C LEU A 260 3.88 -3.83 -19.37
N GLN A 261 2.65 -3.77 -19.89
CA GLN A 261 2.33 -4.28 -21.22
C GLN A 261 3.08 -3.53 -22.33
N ALA A 262 3.14 -2.19 -22.24
CA ALA A 262 3.86 -1.34 -23.18
C ALA A 262 5.38 -1.58 -23.12
N ALA A 263 5.92 -1.90 -21.95
CA ALA A 263 7.31 -2.30 -21.74
C ALA A 263 7.60 -3.78 -22.10
N SER A 264 6.67 -4.48 -22.78
CA SER A 264 6.80 -5.90 -23.18
C SER A 264 6.86 -6.92 -22.03
N HIS A 265 6.41 -6.56 -20.82
CA HIS A 265 6.31 -7.45 -19.66
C HIS A 265 4.90 -8.03 -19.47
N ARG A 266 4.28 -8.52 -20.56
CA ARG A 266 2.90 -9.05 -20.58
C ARG A 266 2.67 -10.26 -19.65
N GLY A 267 3.73 -10.92 -19.21
CA GLY A 267 3.65 -12.05 -18.28
C GLY A 267 3.42 -11.66 -16.81
N VAL A 268 3.55 -10.38 -16.47
CA VAL A 268 3.34 -9.88 -15.11
C VAL A 268 1.84 -9.64 -14.87
N GLN A 269 1.26 -10.35 -13.92
CA GLN A 269 -0.13 -10.14 -13.52
C GLN A 269 -0.21 -8.97 -12.53
N VAL A 270 -0.80 -7.85 -12.96
CA VAL A 270 -1.08 -6.71 -12.07
C VAL A 270 -2.41 -6.91 -11.36
N ARG A 271 -2.42 -6.67 -10.05
CA ARG A 271 -3.60 -6.80 -9.18
C ARG A 271 -3.65 -5.62 -8.22
N GLY A 272 -4.85 -5.26 -7.75
CA GLY A 272 -5.05 -4.18 -6.76
C GLY A 272 -5.47 -4.71 -5.38
N LEU A 273 -4.96 -4.10 -4.31
CA LEU A 273 -5.46 -4.26 -2.95
C LEU A 273 -5.75 -2.88 -2.37
N VAL A 274 -7.03 -2.58 -2.17
CA VAL A 274 -7.49 -1.27 -1.71
C VAL A 274 -7.92 -1.39 -0.26
N ASP A 275 -7.25 -0.69 0.64
CA ASP A 275 -7.58 -0.64 2.06
C ASP A 275 -8.06 0.76 2.46
N SER A 276 -9.24 0.90 3.08
CA SER A 276 -9.81 2.18 3.50
C SER A 276 -9.86 3.26 2.39
N GLY A 277 -9.96 2.85 1.12
CA GLY A 277 -9.95 3.73 -0.05
C GLY A 277 -11.30 3.84 -0.77
N TRP A 278 -12.35 3.24 -0.20
CA TRP A 278 -13.70 3.21 -0.77
C TRP A 278 -14.62 4.17 -0.02
N PHE A 279 -14.70 5.40 -0.52
CA PHE A 279 -15.53 6.47 0.04
C PHE A 279 -16.87 6.60 -0.69
N LEU A 280 -17.84 7.20 -0.01
CA LEU A 280 -19.13 7.64 -0.53
C LEU A 280 -19.10 9.15 -0.75
N ASP A 281 -19.73 9.60 -1.82
CA ASP A 281 -20.04 11.01 -2.15
C ASP A 281 -21.40 11.42 -1.57
N ASN A 282 -21.68 10.99 -0.35
CA ASN A 282 -22.92 11.25 0.38
C ASN A 282 -22.99 12.70 0.91
N LYS A 283 -24.19 13.07 1.36
CA LYS A 283 -24.41 14.36 2.01
C LYS A 283 -23.92 14.28 3.45
N GLN A 284 -23.09 15.24 3.86
CA GLN A 284 -22.65 15.38 5.25
C GLN A 284 -23.83 15.40 6.22
N TYR A 285 -23.62 14.89 7.44
CA TYR A 285 -24.60 15.00 8.52
C TYR A 285 -24.95 16.45 8.84
N LYS A 286 -23.91 17.29 8.93
CA LYS A 286 -24.04 18.74 9.08
C LYS A 286 -23.20 19.41 7.99
N ALA A 287 -23.89 20.07 7.06
CA ALA A 287 -23.22 20.81 5.99
C ALA A 287 -22.29 21.89 6.55
N THR A 288 -21.10 21.98 5.97
CA THR A 288 -20.08 22.98 6.30
C THR A 288 -19.53 23.62 5.03
N ASP A 289 -19.07 24.86 5.16
CA ASP A 289 -18.31 25.50 4.09
C ASP A 289 -16.97 24.75 3.91
N CYS A 290 -16.62 24.46 2.66
CA CYS A 290 -15.37 23.80 2.32
C CYS A 290 -14.18 24.78 2.43
N LEU A 291 -13.75 25.05 3.67
CA LEU A 291 -12.65 25.96 3.99
C LEU A 291 -11.37 25.21 4.38
N ASP A 292 -11.50 24.12 5.13
CA ASP A 292 -10.41 23.23 5.51
C ASP A 292 -10.57 21.84 4.88
N THR A 293 -9.48 21.07 4.84
CA THR A 293 -9.46 19.74 4.21
C THR A 293 -10.41 18.76 4.90
N VAL A 294 -10.51 18.84 6.23
CA VAL A 294 -11.07 17.79 7.08
C VAL A 294 -12.60 17.89 7.15
N SER A 295 -13.13 19.12 7.14
CA SER A 295 -14.58 19.40 7.19
C SER A 295 -15.22 19.55 5.80
N CYS A 296 -14.43 19.57 4.72
CA CYS A 296 -14.96 19.73 3.38
C CYS A 296 -15.68 18.45 2.91
N ALA A 297 -16.89 18.63 2.37
CA ALA A 297 -17.65 17.53 1.79
C ALA A 297 -16.84 16.79 0.71
N PRO A 298 -16.88 15.43 0.67
CA PRO A 298 -16.04 14.63 -0.22
C PRO A 298 -16.07 15.09 -1.69
N THR A 299 -17.29 15.30 -2.20
CA THR A 299 -17.52 15.72 -3.59
C THR A 299 -16.88 17.06 -3.91
N GLU A 300 -17.02 18.04 -3.03
CA GLU A 300 -16.48 19.39 -3.25
C GLU A 300 -14.95 19.39 -3.14
N ALA A 301 -14.41 18.66 -2.16
CA ALA A 301 -12.97 18.49 -1.98
C ALA A 301 -12.30 17.91 -3.23
N ILE A 302 -12.85 16.81 -3.77
CA ILE A 302 -12.32 16.16 -4.97
C ILE A 302 -12.52 17.02 -6.22
N LYS A 303 -13.67 17.67 -6.40
CA LYS A 303 -13.90 18.59 -7.54
C LYS A 303 -12.85 19.70 -7.59
N ARG A 304 -12.51 20.29 -6.45
CA ARG A 304 -11.44 21.29 -6.34
C ARG A 304 -10.07 20.65 -6.57
N GLY A 305 -9.82 19.51 -5.94
CA GLY A 305 -8.57 18.77 -6.00
C GLY A 305 -8.19 18.38 -7.43
N VAL A 306 -9.06 17.69 -8.16
CA VAL A 306 -8.79 17.22 -9.54
C VAL A 306 -8.32 18.36 -10.44
N ARG A 307 -8.95 19.54 -10.33
CA ARG A 307 -8.55 20.73 -11.09
C ARG A 307 -7.20 21.27 -10.64
N TYR A 308 -6.98 21.35 -9.32
CA TYR A 308 -5.76 21.90 -8.75
C TYR A 308 -4.52 21.00 -8.99
N TRP A 309 -4.71 19.69 -9.01
CA TRP A 309 -3.65 18.69 -9.16
C TRP A 309 -3.31 18.37 -10.62
N GLY A 310 -4.18 18.74 -11.58
CA GLY A 310 -4.17 18.16 -12.92
C GLY A 310 -4.37 16.64 -12.82
N GLY A 311 -5.38 16.23 -12.06
CA GLY A 311 -5.61 14.84 -11.68
C GLY A 311 -5.96 13.96 -12.88
N LEU A 312 -5.27 12.83 -13.00
CA LEU A 312 -5.53 11.79 -13.98
C LEU A 312 -6.38 10.68 -13.36
N VAL A 313 -7.47 10.33 -14.04
CA VAL A 313 -8.33 9.19 -13.69
C VAL A 313 -8.22 8.08 -14.74
N PRO A 314 -8.63 6.84 -14.44
CA PRO A 314 -8.66 5.77 -15.44
C PRO A 314 -9.50 6.15 -16.67
N GLU A 315 -8.98 5.86 -17.86
CA GLU A 315 -9.62 6.27 -19.11
C GLU A 315 -11.04 5.72 -19.26
N SER A 316 -11.23 4.45 -18.91
CA SER A 316 -12.53 3.77 -18.95
C SER A 316 -13.54 4.45 -18.02
N CYS A 317 -13.11 4.91 -16.85
CA CYS A 317 -13.96 5.66 -15.93
C CYS A 317 -14.27 7.07 -16.43
N ARG A 318 -13.28 7.78 -16.98
CA ARG A 318 -13.49 9.10 -17.60
C ARG A 318 -14.53 9.06 -18.70
N GLN A 319 -14.50 8.00 -19.52
CA GLN A 319 -15.48 7.80 -20.60
C GLN A 319 -16.88 7.44 -20.07
N ALA A 320 -16.97 6.76 -18.92
CA ALA A 320 -18.24 6.45 -18.28
C ALA A 320 -18.87 7.67 -17.55
N HIS A 321 -18.04 8.64 -17.14
CA HIS A 321 -18.44 9.83 -16.38
C HIS A 321 -17.91 11.11 -17.05
N VAL A 322 -18.36 11.35 -18.28
CA VAL A 322 -17.99 12.54 -19.09
C VAL A 322 -18.33 13.82 -18.32
N GLU A 323 -17.38 14.78 -18.30
CA GLU A 323 -17.47 16.06 -17.55
C GLU A 323 -17.54 15.94 -16.01
N GLU A 324 -17.48 14.72 -15.47
CA GLU A 324 -17.53 14.45 -14.04
C GLU A 324 -16.37 13.58 -13.57
N GLU A 325 -15.13 13.88 -13.98
CA GLU A 325 -13.95 13.04 -13.69
C GLU A 325 -13.72 12.83 -12.18
N TRP A 326 -14.16 13.78 -11.35
CA TRP A 326 -14.18 13.66 -9.89
C TRP A 326 -14.94 12.41 -9.39
N SER A 327 -15.95 11.93 -10.14
CA SER A 327 -16.68 10.71 -9.82
C SER A 327 -15.78 9.48 -9.77
N CYS A 328 -14.67 9.46 -10.53
CA CYS A 328 -13.74 8.34 -10.58
C CYS A 328 -12.89 8.16 -9.30
N PHE A 329 -12.98 9.09 -8.34
CA PHE A 329 -12.34 8.95 -7.03
C PHE A 329 -13.21 8.13 -6.06
N PHE A 330 -14.48 7.88 -6.40
CA PHE A 330 -15.39 7.10 -5.57
C PHE A 330 -15.40 5.65 -6.04
N GLY A 331 -15.03 4.75 -5.12
CA GLY A 331 -14.75 3.35 -5.43
C GLY A 331 -15.87 2.66 -6.20
N TYR A 332 -17.11 2.86 -5.79
CA TYR A 332 -18.28 2.24 -6.40
C TYR A 332 -18.58 2.71 -7.84
N LYS A 333 -18.04 3.87 -8.24
CA LYS A 333 -18.16 4.42 -9.61
C LYS A 333 -17.02 3.96 -10.50
N VAL A 334 -15.79 3.94 -9.98
CA VAL A 334 -14.60 3.55 -10.76
C VAL A 334 -14.46 2.04 -10.90
N TYR A 335 -14.79 1.26 -9.87
CA TYR A 335 -14.58 -0.19 -9.82
C TYR A 335 -15.19 -0.96 -11.00
N PRO A 336 -16.43 -0.69 -11.46
CA PRO A 336 -17.03 -1.39 -12.61
C PRO A 336 -16.26 -1.22 -13.92
N THR A 337 -15.39 -0.21 -14.01
CA THR A 337 -14.61 0.14 -15.21
C THR A 337 -13.20 -0.42 -15.20
N LEU A 338 -12.75 -1.01 -14.08
CA LEU A 338 -11.40 -1.54 -13.92
C LEU A 338 -11.24 -2.88 -14.64
N LYS A 339 -10.08 -3.06 -15.28
CA LYS A 339 -9.70 -4.29 -15.99
C LYS A 339 -8.94 -5.24 -15.07
N SER A 340 -8.09 -4.68 -14.20
CA SER A 340 -7.27 -5.45 -13.27
C SER A 340 -8.13 -6.00 -12.12
N PRO A 341 -7.86 -7.23 -11.63
CA PRO A 341 -8.57 -7.75 -10.47
C PRO A 341 -8.19 -6.95 -9.22
N VAL A 342 -9.19 -6.51 -8.46
CA VAL A 342 -9.02 -5.73 -7.23
C VAL A 342 -9.70 -6.42 -6.06
N PHE A 343 -8.99 -6.50 -4.93
CA PHE A 343 -9.53 -6.90 -3.63
C PHE A 343 -9.80 -5.66 -2.78
N MET A 344 -11.00 -5.57 -2.21
CA MET A 344 -11.44 -4.44 -1.39
C MET A 344 -11.38 -4.77 0.10
N VAL A 345 -10.71 -3.93 0.89
CA VAL A 345 -10.70 -3.93 2.35
C VAL A 345 -11.29 -2.61 2.80
N GLN A 346 -12.40 -2.64 3.53
CA GLN A 346 -13.10 -1.41 3.90
C GLN A 346 -13.86 -1.56 5.22
N TRP A 347 -13.57 -0.69 6.18
CA TRP A 347 -14.41 -0.59 7.39
C TRP A 347 -15.79 -0.07 7.03
N LEU A 348 -16.86 -0.73 7.49
CA LEU A 348 -18.23 -0.26 7.25
C LEU A 348 -18.51 1.11 7.88
N PHE A 349 -17.74 1.47 8.91
CA PHE A 349 -17.80 2.76 9.59
C PHE A 349 -16.40 3.39 9.62
N ASP A 350 -15.86 3.71 8.45
CA ASP A 350 -14.51 4.27 8.34
C ASP A 350 -14.41 5.66 8.99
N GLU A 351 -13.40 5.89 9.83
CA GLU A 351 -13.23 7.15 10.55
C GLU A 351 -13.01 8.33 9.60
N ALA A 352 -12.31 8.14 8.48
CA ALA A 352 -12.08 9.22 7.53
C ALA A 352 -13.39 9.61 6.83
N GLN A 353 -14.25 8.63 6.47
CA GLN A 353 -15.58 8.90 5.92
C GLN A 353 -16.45 9.69 6.92
N LEU A 354 -16.49 9.26 8.19
CA LEU A 354 -17.24 9.99 9.22
C LEU A 354 -16.72 11.41 9.43
N THR A 355 -15.40 11.59 9.34
CA THR A 355 -14.77 12.90 9.48
C THR A 355 -15.20 13.85 8.37
N VAL A 356 -15.14 13.42 7.10
CA VAL A 356 -15.59 14.24 5.95
C VAL A 356 -17.11 14.41 5.91
N ASP A 357 -17.86 13.53 6.58
CA ASP A 357 -19.31 13.66 6.82
C ASP A 357 -19.65 14.62 7.97
N ASN A 358 -18.64 15.24 8.58
CA ASN A 358 -18.75 16.15 9.72
C ASN A 358 -19.36 15.49 10.97
N ILE A 359 -18.94 14.25 11.24
CA ILE A 359 -19.24 13.51 12.46
C ILE A 359 -17.94 13.34 13.25
N HIS A 360 -17.90 13.98 14.42
CA HIS A 360 -16.78 13.88 15.35
C HIS A 360 -17.17 13.08 16.59
N LEU A 361 -16.33 12.13 16.98
CA LEU A 361 -16.56 11.26 18.12
C LEU A 361 -15.75 11.79 19.32
N THR A 362 -16.21 12.90 19.90
CA THR A 362 -15.43 13.74 20.84
C THR A 362 -15.67 13.45 22.32
N GLY A 363 -16.01 12.21 22.71
CA GLY A 363 -16.27 11.94 24.12
C GLY A 363 -17.54 12.63 24.67
N GLN A 364 -18.44 13.16 23.80
CA GLN A 364 -19.84 13.51 24.13
C GLN A 364 -20.86 12.50 23.57
N PRO A 365 -21.95 12.15 24.30
CA PRO A 365 -22.98 11.24 23.83
C PRO A 365 -23.53 11.65 22.46
N LEU A 366 -23.56 10.72 21.50
CA LEU A 366 -24.16 11.03 20.20
C LEU A 366 -25.67 11.24 20.31
N HIS A 367 -26.16 12.19 19.52
CA HIS A 367 -27.60 12.40 19.35
C HIS A 367 -28.22 11.27 18.54
N GLU A 368 -29.51 10.98 18.75
CA GLU A 368 -30.22 9.91 18.05
C GLU A 368 -30.15 10.07 16.51
N ALA A 369 -30.19 11.30 16.01
CA ALA A 369 -30.06 11.59 14.58
C ALA A 369 -28.65 11.26 14.03
N GLN A 370 -27.59 11.54 14.81
CA GLN A 370 -26.22 11.18 14.44
C GLN A 370 -26.07 9.66 14.42
N TRP A 371 -26.63 8.97 15.41
CA TRP A 371 -26.60 7.51 15.45
C TRP A 371 -27.30 6.89 14.23
N ARG A 372 -28.50 7.36 13.87
CA ARG A 372 -29.20 6.90 12.65
C ARG A 372 -28.41 7.17 11.38
N TYR A 373 -27.74 8.33 11.29
CA TYR A 373 -26.87 8.63 10.15
C TYR A 373 -25.75 7.59 10.03
N ILE A 374 -25.06 7.26 11.13
CA ILE A 374 -23.98 6.26 11.13
C ILE A 374 -24.51 4.88 10.71
N GLN A 375 -25.68 4.47 11.20
CA GLN A 375 -26.30 3.21 10.77
C GLN A 375 -26.62 3.19 9.28
N ASN A 376 -27.17 4.28 8.74
CA ASN A 376 -27.46 4.41 7.31
C ASN A 376 -26.16 4.38 6.48
N LEU A 377 -25.11 5.05 6.93
CA LEU A 377 -23.80 5.01 6.29
C LEU A 377 -23.29 3.57 6.13
N GLY A 378 -23.33 2.77 7.21
CA GLY A 378 -22.92 1.36 7.14
C GLY A 378 -23.78 0.52 6.18
N GLN A 379 -25.08 0.81 6.09
CA GLN A 379 -25.98 0.15 5.14
C GLN A 379 -25.69 0.54 3.69
N GLU A 380 -25.48 1.83 3.43
CA GLU A 380 -25.12 2.37 2.12
C GLU A 380 -23.78 1.79 1.66
N LEU A 381 -22.74 1.84 2.51
CA LEU A 381 -21.42 1.29 2.19
C LEU A 381 -21.51 -0.20 1.85
N ARG A 382 -22.20 -0.99 2.68
CA ARG A 382 -22.45 -2.40 2.41
C ARG A 382 -23.18 -2.62 1.08
N SER A 383 -24.14 -1.75 0.75
CA SER A 383 -24.88 -1.87 -0.51
C SER A 383 -23.98 -1.68 -1.73
N THR A 384 -23.04 -0.74 -1.68
CA THR A 384 -22.08 -0.49 -2.75
C THR A 384 -21.09 -1.63 -2.96
N LEU A 385 -20.83 -2.42 -1.91
CA LEU A 385 -19.90 -3.57 -1.96
C LEU A 385 -20.57 -4.85 -2.47
N ARG A 386 -21.90 -4.89 -2.62
CA ARG A 386 -22.66 -6.12 -2.96
C ARG A 386 -22.11 -6.85 -4.19
N ASP A 387 -21.77 -6.10 -5.23
CA ASP A 387 -21.33 -6.66 -6.51
C ASP A 387 -19.80 -6.71 -6.65
N VAL A 388 -19.06 -6.46 -5.55
CA VAL A 388 -17.61 -6.59 -5.48
C VAL A 388 -17.27 -8.02 -5.01
N PRO A 389 -16.74 -8.91 -5.88
CA PRO A 389 -16.62 -10.33 -5.56
C PRO A 389 -15.54 -10.65 -4.51
N ALA A 390 -14.51 -9.81 -4.41
CA ALA A 390 -13.38 -9.97 -3.51
C ALA A 390 -13.36 -8.79 -2.51
N THR A 391 -13.92 -9.02 -1.33
CA THR A 391 -14.15 -7.97 -0.33
C THR A 391 -13.96 -8.49 1.08
N PHE A 392 -13.39 -7.66 1.94
CA PHE A 392 -13.32 -7.83 3.38
C PHE A 392 -13.80 -6.53 4.05
N ALA A 393 -15.04 -6.54 4.55
CA ALA A 393 -15.68 -5.36 5.12
C ALA A 393 -16.28 -5.64 6.50
N PRO A 394 -15.46 -5.58 7.56
CA PRO A 394 -15.90 -5.71 8.94
C PRO A 394 -16.67 -4.47 9.43
N ALA A 395 -17.62 -4.71 10.34
CA ALA A 395 -18.48 -3.71 10.95
C ALA A 395 -17.81 -3.04 12.17
N CYS A 396 -16.66 -2.41 11.95
CA CYS A 396 -15.89 -1.69 12.98
C CYS A 396 -15.80 -0.20 12.66
N LEU A 397 -15.61 0.60 13.71
CA LEU A 397 -15.14 1.97 13.59
C LEU A 397 -13.61 1.95 13.63
N SER A 398 -12.96 2.19 12.51
CA SER A 398 -11.50 2.25 12.44
C SER A 398 -11.05 2.88 11.12
N HIS A 399 -9.75 3.01 10.93
CA HIS A 399 -9.15 3.48 9.68
C HIS A 399 -7.81 2.82 9.41
N GLU A 400 -7.68 2.27 8.19
CA GLU A 400 -6.56 1.46 7.70
C GLU A 400 -6.39 0.13 8.46
N LEU A 401 -5.90 -0.89 7.77
CA LEU A 401 -5.71 -2.22 8.34
C LEU A 401 -4.43 -2.89 7.87
N ILE A 402 -4.13 -2.89 6.57
CA ILE A 402 -3.18 -3.87 5.99
C ILE A 402 -1.73 -3.69 6.41
N THR A 403 -1.35 -2.52 6.94
CA THR A 403 -0.01 -2.24 7.47
C THR A 403 0.06 -2.25 8.99
N ARG A 404 -1.06 -2.51 9.68
CA ARG A 404 -1.10 -2.63 11.14
C ARG A 404 -0.53 -3.99 11.57
N THR A 405 0.11 -4.03 12.73
CA THR A 405 0.64 -5.28 13.29
C THR A 405 -0.45 -6.28 13.66
N HIS A 406 -1.62 -5.78 14.09
CA HIS A 406 -2.80 -6.57 14.46
C HIS A 406 -3.73 -6.88 13.27
N TRP A 407 -3.27 -6.75 12.02
CA TRP A 407 -4.13 -6.93 10.84
C TRP A 407 -4.66 -8.37 10.66
N MET A 408 -4.03 -9.34 11.32
CA MET A 408 -4.45 -10.74 11.30
C MET A 408 -5.59 -11.05 12.27
N ASP A 409 -5.81 -10.18 13.26
CA ASP A 409 -6.74 -10.43 14.36
C ASP A 409 -8.19 -10.21 13.93
N ILE A 410 -8.40 -9.35 12.93
CA ILE A 410 -9.71 -8.98 12.42
C ILE A 410 -10.28 -10.12 11.57
N GLN A 411 -11.51 -10.52 11.86
CA GLN A 411 -12.19 -11.61 11.18
C GLN A 411 -13.60 -11.20 10.77
N VAL A 412 -14.02 -11.66 9.59
CA VAL A 412 -15.42 -11.60 9.15
C VAL A 412 -15.87 -13.03 8.90
N LYS A 413 -16.98 -13.44 9.53
CA LYS A 413 -17.51 -14.81 9.44
C LYS A 413 -16.44 -15.88 9.73
N GLY A 414 -15.60 -15.65 10.73
CA GLY A 414 -14.50 -16.54 11.15
C GLY A 414 -13.32 -16.63 10.18
N THR A 415 -13.24 -15.75 9.17
CA THR A 415 -12.12 -15.70 8.21
C THR A 415 -11.33 -14.42 8.44
N SER A 416 -10.02 -14.53 8.66
CA SER A 416 -9.13 -13.36 8.77
C SER A 416 -8.78 -12.76 7.41
N LEU A 417 -8.35 -11.49 7.40
CA LEU A 417 -7.95 -10.82 6.16
C LEU A 417 -6.78 -11.52 5.42
N PRO A 418 -5.68 -11.95 6.08
CA PRO A 418 -4.61 -12.69 5.39
C PRO A 418 -5.14 -13.97 4.72
N ARG A 419 -6.05 -14.69 5.38
CA ARG A 419 -6.68 -15.90 4.83
C ARG A 419 -7.54 -15.56 3.60
N ALA A 420 -8.33 -14.49 3.66
CA ALA A 420 -9.14 -14.03 2.54
C ALA A 420 -8.28 -13.66 1.31
N LEU A 421 -7.15 -12.97 1.53
CA LEU A 421 -6.19 -12.64 0.46
C LEU A 421 -5.54 -13.90 -0.13
N HIS A 422 -5.22 -14.89 0.69
CA HIS A 422 -4.72 -16.18 0.21
C HIS A 422 -5.76 -16.92 -0.66
N CYS A 423 -7.03 -16.92 -0.23
CA CYS A 423 -8.12 -17.46 -1.03
C CYS A 423 -8.25 -16.76 -2.38
N TRP A 424 -8.14 -15.44 -2.38
CA TRP A 424 -8.20 -14.64 -3.60
C TRP A 424 -7.04 -14.96 -4.55
N ASP A 425 -5.80 -15.03 -4.04
CA ASP A 425 -4.64 -15.42 -4.86
C ASP A 425 -4.84 -16.81 -5.51
N ARG A 426 -5.32 -17.79 -4.74
CA ARG A 426 -5.65 -19.14 -5.27
C ARG A 426 -6.72 -19.10 -6.35
N SER A 427 -7.76 -18.27 -6.17
CA SER A 427 -8.84 -18.14 -7.16
C SER A 427 -8.31 -17.66 -8.52
N LEU A 428 -7.39 -16.70 -8.52
CA LEU A 428 -6.78 -16.12 -9.72
C LEU A 428 -5.73 -17.02 -10.37
N GLN A 429 -5.12 -17.94 -9.61
CA GLN A 429 -4.24 -18.96 -10.17
C GLN A 429 -5.04 -20.01 -10.96
N SER A 430 -6.20 -20.43 -10.44
CA SER A 430 -7.03 -21.46 -11.08
C SER A 430 -7.59 -21.06 -12.45
N THR A 431 -7.90 -19.77 -12.64
CA THR A 431 -8.40 -19.22 -13.91
C THR A 431 -7.36 -19.23 -15.04
N ASN A 432 -6.05 -19.26 -14.70
CA ASN A 432 -4.98 -19.27 -15.68
C ASN A 432 -4.62 -20.69 -16.17
N SER A 433 -4.87 -21.73 -15.37
CA SER A 433 -4.59 -23.13 -15.73
C SER A 433 -5.60 -23.71 -16.73
N SER A 434 -6.75 -23.08 -16.94
CA SER A 434 -7.84 -23.56 -17.79
C SER A 434 -7.78 -23.13 -19.26
N HIS A 435 -6.61 -22.71 -19.77
CA HIS A 435 -6.45 -22.28 -21.17
C HIS A 435 -6.62 -23.37 -22.25
N GLY A 436 -7.09 -24.58 -21.89
CA GLY A 436 -7.22 -25.72 -22.81
C GLY A 436 -8.61 -26.35 -22.97
N LEU A 437 -9.52 -26.30 -21.99
CA LEU A 437 -10.83 -26.97 -22.09
C LEU A 437 -11.91 -26.25 -21.26
N LYS A 438 -12.99 -25.85 -21.95
CA LYS A 438 -14.33 -25.44 -21.47
C LYS A 438 -14.39 -24.55 -20.21
N LYS A 439 -14.93 -23.32 -20.37
CA LYS A 439 -15.40 -22.41 -19.30
C LYS A 439 -16.47 -23.09 -18.41
N HIS A 440 -16.08 -23.97 -17.51
CA HIS A 440 -16.85 -24.23 -16.31
C HIS A 440 -16.32 -23.30 -15.24
N ARG A 441 -17.19 -22.42 -14.71
CA ARG A 441 -16.92 -21.68 -13.48
C ARG A 441 -16.61 -22.72 -12.41
N THR A 442 -15.34 -22.89 -12.07
CA THR A 442 -14.93 -23.74 -10.95
C THR A 442 -15.62 -23.19 -9.71
N PRO A 443 -16.41 -24.00 -8.99
CA PRO A 443 -17.04 -23.54 -7.75
C PRO A 443 -15.95 -23.05 -6.80
N PRO A 444 -16.22 -22.02 -5.98
CA PRO A 444 -15.24 -21.54 -5.00
C PRO A 444 -14.74 -22.72 -4.18
N SER A 445 -13.41 -22.83 -4.06
CA SER A 445 -12.79 -23.91 -3.28
C SER A 445 -13.45 -23.96 -1.90
N ARG A 446 -14.02 -25.13 -1.53
CA ARG A 446 -14.71 -25.33 -0.24
C ARG A 446 -13.87 -24.72 0.90
N GLY A 447 -14.45 -23.79 1.66
CA GLY A 447 -13.78 -23.14 2.80
C GLY A 447 -12.89 -21.92 2.48
N CYS A 448 -12.99 -21.34 1.27
CA CYS A 448 -12.28 -20.13 0.87
C CYS A 448 -13.25 -19.03 0.38
N PRO A 449 -13.94 -18.32 1.30
CA PRO A 449 -14.83 -17.21 0.93
C PRO A 449 -14.04 -16.00 0.43
N LEU A 450 -14.56 -15.34 -0.61
CA LEU A 450 -13.96 -14.12 -1.20
C LEU A 450 -14.74 -12.86 -0.88
N HIS A 451 -16.06 -12.96 -0.68
CA HIS A 451 -16.94 -11.85 -0.34
C HIS A 451 -17.33 -11.92 1.14
N LEU A 452 -16.59 -11.21 1.97
CA LEU A 452 -16.68 -11.20 3.42
C LEU A 452 -17.11 -9.82 3.90
N VAL A 453 -18.42 -9.60 3.96
CA VAL A 453 -19.01 -8.36 4.48
C VAL A 453 -19.87 -8.69 5.69
N ASP A 454 -19.69 -7.94 6.77
CA ASP A 454 -20.52 -8.06 7.97
C ASP A 454 -21.96 -7.58 7.70
N SER A 455 -22.90 -8.19 8.42
CA SER A 455 -24.32 -7.89 8.27
C SER A 455 -24.91 -7.06 9.42
N CYS A 456 -24.18 -6.93 10.54
CA CYS A 456 -24.69 -6.23 11.71
C CYS A 456 -24.68 -4.70 11.50
N PRO A 457 -25.70 -3.97 11.99
CA PRO A 457 -25.98 -2.60 11.53
C PRO A 457 -25.34 -1.48 12.37
N TRP A 458 -24.42 -1.78 13.30
CA TRP A 458 -23.79 -0.76 14.16
C TRP A 458 -22.28 -0.96 14.28
N PRO A 459 -21.50 0.11 14.53
CA PRO A 459 -20.06 -0.01 14.70
C PRO A 459 -19.69 -0.85 15.92
N HIS A 460 -18.63 -1.65 15.79
CA HIS A 460 -18.15 -2.59 16.81
C HIS A 460 -19.11 -3.71 17.18
N CYS A 461 -20.07 -4.04 16.31
CA CYS A 461 -20.83 -5.28 16.45
C CYS A 461 -20.00 -6.53 16.16
N ASN A 462 -18.89 -6.37 15.43
CA ASN A 462 -17.94 -7.45 15.21
C ASN A 462 -16.98 -7.54 16.42
N PRO A 463 -16.86 -8.71 17.07
CA PRO A 463 -16.05 -8.85 18.28
C PRO A 463 -14.55 -8.82 18.03
N SER A 464 -14.11 -9.03 16.80
CA SER A 464 -12.70 -8.96 16.40
C SER A 464 -12.24 -7.54 16.07
N CYS A 465 -13.12 -6.54 16.19
CA CYS A 465 -12.74 -5.16 15.93
C CYS A 465 -11.56 -4.72 16.79
N PRO A 466 -10.71 -3.80 16.28
CA PRO A 466 -9.60 -3.26 17.05
C PRO A 466 -10.10 -2.54 18.31
N THR A 467 -9.21 -2.36 19.29
CA THR A 467 -9.56 -1.59 20.49
C THR A 467 -9.93 -0.16 20.12
N ILE A 468 -10.96 0.33 20.77
CA ILE A 468 -11.49 1.67 20.52
C ILE A 468 -10.61 2.65 21.27
N ARG A 469 -10.22 3.73 20.62
CA ARG A 469 -9.45 4.81 21.22
C ARG A 469 -10.21 6.12 21.09
N ASP A 470 -10.26 6.87 22.18
CA ASP A 470 -10.81 8.22 22.15
C ASP A 470 -9.96 9.10 21.22
N GLN A 471 -10.62 9.81 20.29
CA GLN A 471 -9.93 10.57 19.24
C GLN A 471 -9.12 11.77 19.76
N LEU A 472 -9.46 12.28 20.95
CA LEU A 472 -8.78 13.43 21.57
C LEU A 472 -7.64 13.01 22.51
N THR A 473 -7.89 12.00 23.33
CA THR A 473 -6.99 11.59 24.42
C THR A 473 -6.15 10.35 24.09
N GLY A 474 -6.54 9.58 23.07
CA GLY A 474 -5.90 8.33 22.69
C GLY A 474 -6.08 7.19 23.69
N GLN A 475 -6.91 7.38 24.73
CA GLN A 475 -7.17 6.36 25.75
C GLN A 475 -8.07 5.25 25.21
N GLU A 476 -7.79 4.01 25.64
CA GLU A 476 -8.59 2.86 25.25
C GLU A 476 -9.97 2.88 25.94
N MET A 477 -10.99 2.54 25.17
CA MET A 477 -12.38 2.45 25.64
C MET A 477 -12.88 1.03 25.43
N SER A 478 -13.61 0.49 26.41
CA SER A 478 -14.36 -0.75 26.20
C SER A 478 -15.50 -0.53 25.18
N VAL A 479 -15.91 -1.59 24.48
CA VAL A 479 -17.03 -1.54 23.54
C VAL A 479 -18.30 -1.04 24.20
N VAL A 480 -18.58 -1.43 25.46
CA VAL A 480 -19.75 -0.95 26.20
C VAL A 480 -19.65 0.54 26.54
N GLN A 481 -18.47 1.02 26.96
CA GLN A 481 -18.26 2.45 27.18
C GLN A 481 -18.45 3.23 25.88
N PHE A 482 -17.84 2.77 24.79
CA PHE A 482 -18.00 3.37 23.47
C PHE A 482 -19.45 3.35 23.00
N LEU A 483 -20.18 2.25 23.11
CA LEU A 483 -21.58 2.23 22.67
C LEU A 483 -22.43 3.19 23.49
N LYS A 484 -22.29 3.20 24.82
CA LYS A 484 -22.96 4.22 25.66
C LYS A 484 -22.56 5.64 25.23
N HIS A 485 -21.29 5.81 24.86
CA HIS A 485 -20.75 7.05 24.28
C HIS A 485 -21.40 7.42 22.95
N MET A 486 -21.77 6.44 22.14
CA MET A 486 -22.47 6.61 20.86
C MET A 486 -23.99 6.78 21.03
N GLY A 487 -24.48 7.08 22.24
CA GLY A 487 -25.91 7.22 22.50
C GLY A 487 -26.67 5.89 22.46
N PHE A 488 -25.97 4.75 22.54
CA PHE A 488 -26.56 3.43 22.53
C PHE A 488 -27.36 3.18 23.82
N ASP A 489 -28.68 3.21 23.69
CA ASP A 489 -29.59 2.74 24.71
C ASP A 489 -29.79 1.22 24.55
N VAL A 490 -29.14 0.46 25.43
CA VAL A 490 -29.20 -1.01 25.45
C VAL A 490 -30.65 -1.51 25.46
N GLN A 491 -31.55 -0.87 26.21
CA GLN A 491 -32.93 -1.32 26.35
C GLN A 491 -33.70 -1.12 25.04
N LYS A 492 -33.59 0.06 24.43
CA LYS A 492 -34.20 0.34 23.12
C LYS A 492 -33.65 -0.56 22.02
N MET A 493 -32.33 -0.78 22.00
CA MET A 493 -31.70 -1.63 20.99
C MET A 493 -32.07 -3.10 21.15
N ALA A 494 -32.10 -3.60 22.38
CA ALA A 494 -32.58 -4.94 22.66
C ALA A 494 -34.03 -5.13 22.17
N GLN A 495 -34.89 -4.14 22.42
CA GLN A 495 -36.26 -4.13 21.94
C GLN A 495 -36.37 -4.09 20.40
N GLN A 496 -35.56 -3.26 19.73
CA GLN A 496 -35.50 -3.18 18.26
C GLN A 496 -35.01 -4.48 17.61
N GLN A 497 -34.07 -5.18 18.25
CA GLN A 497 -33.53 -6.45 17.78
C GLN A 497 -34.36 -7.66 18.22
N GLY A 498 -35.43 -7.47 19.01
CA GLY A 498 -36.22 -8.57 19.56
C GLY A 498 -35.43 -9.45 20.54
N MET A 499 -34.47 -8.87 21.26
CA MET A 499 -33.55 -9.55 22.18
C MET A 499 -33.71 -9.05 23.62
N ASP A 500 -33.28 -9.86 24.59
CA ASP A 500 -33.18 -9.43 25.98
C ASP A 500 -31.99 -8.49 26.19
N ALA A 501 -32.16 -7.44 27.01
CA ALA A 501 -31.13 -6.42 27.24
C ALA A 501 -29.89 -6.95 27.96
N LYS A 502 -30.02 -7.91 28.88
CA LYS A 502 -28.87 -8.56 29.53
C LYS A 502 -28.14 -9.47 28.54
N ARG A 503 -28.87 -10.14 27.65
CA ARG A 503 -28.27 -10.92 26.56
C ARG A 503 -27.47 -10.03 25.61
N LEU A 504 -28.03 -8.89 25.20
CA LEU A 504 -27.33 -7.92 24.36
C LEU A 504 -26.08 -7.36 25.06
N LEU A 505 -26.19 -6.99 26.34
CA LEU A 505 -25.02 -6.57 27.14
C LEU A 505 -23.97 -7.68 27.24
N GLY A 506 -24.36 -8.92 27.44
CA GLY A 506 -23.45 -10.07 27.49
C GLY A 506 -22.65 -10.24 26.19
N MET A 507 -23.32 -10.12 25.04
CA MET A 507 -22.68 -10.17 23.72
C MET A 507 -21.69 -9.02 23.51
N LEU A 508 -22.06 -7.81 23.93
CA LEU A 508 -21.21 -6.62 23.86
C LEU A 508 -20.02 -6.64 24.83
N SER A 509 -20.11 -7.43 25.91
CA SER A 509 -19.07 -7.54 26.94
C SER A 509 -18.06 -8.65 26.63
N ASN A 510 -18.53 -9.76 26.05
CA ASN A 510 -17.76 -10.99 25.88
C ASN A 510 -17.34 -11.27 24.43
N GLY A 511 -17.71 -10.40 23.48
CA GLY A 511 -17.34 -10.55 22.08
C GLY A 511 -17.84 -11.85 21.43
N SER A 512 -19.00 -12.36 21.86
CA SER A 512 -19.59 -13.63 21.39
C SER A 512 -21.04 -13.46 20.96
#